data_AF-A0A7X7G0Q8-F1
#
_entry.id   AF-A0A7X7G0Q8-F1
#
_cell.length_a   1.000
_cell.length_b   1.000
_cell.length_c   1.000
_cell.angle_alpha   90.00
_cell.angle_beta   90.00
_cell.angle_gamma   90.00
#
_symmetry.space_group_name_H-M   'P 1'
#
loop_
_entity.id
_entity.type
_entity.pdbx_description
1 polymer ?
#
loop_
_entity_poly.entity_id
_entity_poly.type
_entity_poly.pdbx_seq_one_letter_code
_entity_poly.pdbx_strand_id
1 'polypeptide(L)'
;MNETLIYQGRELALFATPLNSYFDQDHPPYNFQDSQQTCTGEWKGYHGTWELKDDALYLVSLQGPCPHPGDPDLFTEKIFHRVAPIEAVWVTAELRAAYEDKTLVLTIERGKKVKEEIVSGSPYLQMGPYDIPTFE
;
A
#
# COMPACT_ATOMS: atom_id res chain seq x y z
N MET A 1 8.25 6.35 0.61
CA MET A 1 7.20 6.31 1.65
C MET A 1 6.35 5.14 1.30
N ASN A 2 6.41 4.12 2.13
CA ASN A 2 6.10 2.76 1.73
C ASN A 2 4.91 2.30 2.57
N GLU A 3 3.99 1.61 1.93
CA GLU A 3 2.93 0.88 2.62
C GLU A 3 3.48 -0.47 3.10
N THR A 4 2.69 -1.28 3.79
CA THR A 4 3.12 -2.61 4.25
C THR A 4 2.41 -3.69 3.44
N LEU A 5 3.15 -4.71 3.02
CA LEU A 5 2.62 -5.92 2.41
C LEU A 5 2.96 -7.13 3.29
N ILE A 6 1.95 -7.82 3.77
CA ILE A 6 2.05 -9.13 4.40
C ILE A 6 2.06 -10.18 3.28
N TYR A 7 3.23 -10.80 3.08
CA TYR A 7 3.43 -11.85 2.09
C TYR A 7 4.02 -13.08 2.76
N GLN A 8 3.33 -14.22 2.65
CA GLN A 8 3.73 -15.48 3.30
C GLN A 8 4.00 -15.32 4.82
N GLY A 9 3.20 -14.49 5.49
CA GLY A 9 3.35 -14.19 6.92
C GLY A 9 4.53 -13.26 7.28
N ARG A 10 5.21 -12.67 6.29
CA ARG A 10 6.27 -11.67 6.48
C ARG A 10 5.77 -10.28 6.12
N GLU A 11 6.10 -9.28 6.93
CA GLU A 11 5.87 -7.87 6.58
C GLU A 11 6.99 -7.35 5.69
N LEU A 12 6.62 -6.85 4.52
CA LEU A 12 7.51 -6.29 3.52
C LEU A 12 7.15 -4.82 3.29
N ALA A 13 8.16 -3.98 3.07
CA ALA A 13 7.93 -2.61 2.64
C ALA A 13 7.42 -2.61 1.19
N LEU A 14 6.22 -2.07 0.97
CA LEU A 14 5.52 -1.97 -0.31
C LEU A 14 5.77 -0.60 -0.95
N PHE A 15 6.37 -0.59 -2.13
CA PHE A 15 6.69 0.60 -2.92
C PHE A 15 5.60 0.86 -3.97
N ALA A 16 4.36 0.81 -3.50
CA ALA A 16 3.18 1.05 -4.30
C ALA A 16 2.12 1.72 -3.41
N THR A 17 1.10 2.29 -4.04
CA THR A 17 -0.03 2.93 -3.35
C THR A 17 -1.35 2.35 -3.89
N PRO A 18 -1.66 1.07 -3.62
CA PRO A 18 -2.75 0.38 -4.30
C PRO A 18 -4.12 1.03 -4.02
N LEU A 19 -4.28 1.69 -2.87
CA LEU A 19 -5.51 2.41 -2.52
C LEU A 19 -5.80 3.57 -3.48
N ASN A 20 -4.79 4.21 -4.07
CA ASN A 20 -5.01 5.32 -5.00
C ASN A 20 -5.85 4.92 -6.22
N SER A 21 -5.81 3.64 -6.62
CA SER A 21 -6.64 3.11 -7.71
C SER A 21 -8.12 2.92 -7.36
N TYR A 22 -8.49 3.04 -6.08
CA TYR A 22 -9.89 3.02 -5.65
C TYR A 22 -10.60 4.34 -5.95
N PHE A 23 -9.87 5.46 -5.92
CA PHE A 23 -10.47 6.78 -6.02
C PHE A 23 -10.68 7.18 -7.48
N ASP A 24 -11.93 7.43 -7.85
CA ASP A 24 -12.37 7.83 -9.18
C ASP A 24 -13.56 8.81 -9.09
N GLN A 25 -14.35 8.95 -10.17
CA GLN A 25 -15.53 9.82 -10.17
C GLN A 25 -16.65 9.32 -9.25
N ASP A 26 -16.75 8.00 -9.06
CA ASP A 26 -17.77 7.36 -8.21
C ASP A 26 -17.30 7.25 -6.75
N HIS A 27 -15.98 7.25 -6.53
CA HIS A 27 -15.34 7.22 -5.22
C HIS A 27 -14.38 8.42 -5.08
N PRO A 28 -14.89 9.62 -4.71
CA PRO A 28 -14.05 10.80 -4.62
C PRO A 28 -12.90 10.60 -3.61
N PRO A 29 -11.72 11.21 -3.84
CA PRO A 29 -10.59 11.11 -2.94
C PRO A 29 -10.96 11.48 -1.50
N TYR A 30 -10.59 10.63 -0.55
CA TYR A 30 -10.81 10.90 0.86
C TYR A 30 -9.75 11.89 1.39
N ASN A 31 -10.17 12.89 2.17
CA ASN A 31 -9.24 13.80 2.82
C ASN A 31 -8.68 13.16 4.11
N PHE A 32 -7.47 12.63 4.04
CA PHE A 32 -6.79 12.01 5.18
C PHE A 32 -6.19 13.01 6.18
N GLN A 33 -6.18 14.32 5.86
CA GLN A 33 -5.55 15.38 6.67
C GLN A 33 -6.34 15.76 7.92
N ASP A 34 -7.56 15.24 8.10
CA ASP A 34 -8.31 15.39 9.36
C ASP A 34 -7.69 14.57 10.52
N SER A 35 -6.73 13.70 10.23
CA SER A 35 -5.90 13.10 11.27
C SER A 35 -4.92 14.17 11.79
N GLN A 36 -5.00 14.52 13.07
CA GLN A 36 -4.05 15.45 13.73
C GLN A 36 -2.62 14.87 13.86
N GLN A 37 -2.28 13.85 13.07
CA GLN A 37 -1.02 13.15 13.06
C GLN A 37 -0.27 13.53 11.79
N THR A 38 0.91 14.11 11.93
CA THR A 38 1.77 14.45 10.80
C THR A 38 3.07 13.65 10.90
N CYS A 39 3.31 12.80 9.90
CA CYS A 39 4.65 12.28 9.64
C CYS A 39 5.23 13.04 8.47
N THR A 40 6.41 13.64 8.66
CA THR A 40 7.19 14.27 7.57
C THR A 40 7.46 13.31 6.42
N GLY A 41 7.38 12.01 6.72
CA GLY A 41 7.55 10.88 5.84
C GLY A 41 6.27 10.27 5.26
N GLU A 42 5.07 10.88 5.30
CA GLU A 42 3.85 10.28 4.70
C GLU A 42 2.82 11.33 4.25
N TRP A 43 3.10 12.04 3.15
CA TRP A 43 2.26 13.14 2.61
C TRP A 43 0.86 12.73 2.14
N LYS A 44 0.61 11.42 2.00
CA LYS A 44 -0.71 10.87 1.68
C LYS A 44 -1.70 10.97 2.84
N GLY A 45 -1.21 11.11 4.08
CA GLY A 45 -2.03 11.17 5.29
C GLY A 45 -2.55 9.81 5.77
N TYR A 46 -2.16 8.71 5.14
CA TYR A 46 -2.53 7.36 5.56
C TYR A 46 -1.37 6.38 5.38
N HIS A 47 -1.45 5.25 6.09
CA HIS A 47 -0.63 4.08 5.85
C HIS A 47 -1.52 2.85 5.65
N GLY A 48 -1.38 2.22 4.48
CA GLY A 48 -2.08 0.99 4.12
C GLY A 48 -1.27 -0.24 4.52
N THR A 49 -1.94 -1.20 5.14
CA THR A 49 -1.39 -2.56 5.32
C THR A 49 -2.20 -3.51 4.47
N TRP A 50 -1.51 -4.25 3.60
CA TRP A 50 -2.08 -5.18 2.65
C TRP A 50 -1.65 -6.60 2.97
N GLU A 51 -2.45 -7.59 2.62
CA GLU A 51 -2.10 -9.00 2.71
C GLU A 51 -2.35 -9.68 1.37
N LEU A 52 -1.37 -10.44 0.88
CA LEU A 52 -1.58 -11.35 -0.24
C LEU A 52 -1.79 -12.77 0.31
N LYS A 53 -3.03 -13.27 0.16
CA LYS A 53 -3.44 -14.58 0.67
C LYS A 53 -4.31 -15.30 -0.37
N ASP A 54 -3.98 -16.56 -0.63
CA ASP A 54 -4.69 -17.41 -1.60
C ASP A 54 -4.87 -16.71 -2.97
N ASP A 55 -3.79 -16.08 -3.44
CA ASP A 55 -3.71 -15.28 -4.67
C ASP A 55 -4.67 -14.07 -4.73
N ALA A 56 -5.28 -13.69 -3.61
CA ALA A 56 -6.11 -12.50 -3.47
C ALA A 56 -5.41 -11.44 -2.62
N LEU A 57 -5.49 -10.18 -3.06
CA LEU A 57 -4.99 -9.03 -2.34
C LEU A 57 -6.09 -8.47 -1.43
N TYR A 58 -5.76 -8.24 -0.17
CA TYR A 58 -6.65 -7.66 0.83
C TYR A 58 -6.05 -6.39 1.41
N LEU A 59 -6.86 -5.36 1.63
CA LEU A 59 -6.55 -4.26 2.55
C LEU A 59 -6.94 -4.72 3.96
N VAL A 60 -5.96 -4.89 4.84
CA VAL A 60 -6.17 -5.42 6.20
C VAL A 60 -6.17 -4.35 7.28
N SER A 61 -5.61 -3.18 6.98
CA SER A 61 -5.66 -2.01 7.88
C SER A 61 -5.43 -0.73 7.10
N LEU A 62 -6.18 0.32 7.45
CA LEU A 62 -5.96 1.67 6.94
C LEU A 62 -5.88 2.67 8.10
N GLN A 63 -4.65 3.08 8.40
CA GLN A 63 -4.32 3.88 9.58
C GLN A 63 -3.84 5.28 9.20
N GLY A 64 -3.62 6.12 10.22
CA GLY A 64 -2.95 7.41 10.08
C GLY A 64 -1.54 7.28 9.50
N PRO A 65 -0.88 8.40 9.19
CA PRO A 65 0.42 8.43 8.51
C PRO A 65 1.59 7.92 9.37
N CYS A 66 1.39 7.73 10.68
CA CYS A 66 2.41 7.30 11.63
C CYS A 66 1.91 6.12 12.49
N PRO A 67 1.57 4.96 11.89
CA PRO A 67 0.99 3.87 12.66
C PRO A 67 2.02 3.23 13.59
N HIS A 68 1.62 3.00 14.84
CA HIS A 68 2.32 2.17 15.79
C HIS A 68 1.64 0.80 15.92
N PRO A 69 2.37 -0.23 16.38
CA PRO A 69 1.76 -1.52 16.69
C PRO A 69 0.59 -1.35 17.67
N GLY A 70 -0.59 -1.81 17.27
CA GLY A 70 -1.83 -1.70 18.05
C GLY A 70 -2.67 -0.45 17.78
N ASP A 71 -2.23 0.45 16.91
CA ASP A 71 -3.05 1.60 16.51
C ASP A 71 -4.35 1.14 15.82
N PRO A 72 -5.49 1.82 16.08
CA PRO A 72 -6.77 1.44 15.49
C PRO A 72 -6.79 1.72 13.98
N ASP A 73 -7.54 0.91 13.23
CA ASP A 73 -7.96 1.27 11.88
C ASP A 73 -8.87 2.52 11.95
N LEU A 74 -8.53 3.54 11.17
CA LEU A 74 -9.22 4.84 11.23
C LEU A 74 -10.10 5.12 10.03
N PHE A 75 -9.88 4.43 8.92
CA PHE A 75 -10.36 4.86 7.61
C PHE A 75 -11.08 3.77 6.82
N THR A 76 -10.89 2.48 7.12
CA THR A 76 -11.50 1.41 6.32
C THR A 76 -13.02 1.49 6.34
N GLU A 77 -13.64 1.61 7.53
CA GLU A 77 -15.10 1.73 7.64
C GLU A 77 -15.63 3.04 7.02
N LYS A 78 -14.84 4.12 7.10
CA LYS A 78 -15.24 5.42 6.54
C LYS A 78 -15.25 5.43 5.00
N ILE A 79 -14.30 4.72 4.38
CA ILE A 79 -14.10 4.71 2.91
C ILE A 79 -14.89 3.58 2.26
N PHE A 80 -14.92 2.39 2.87
CA PHE A 80 -15.51 1.18 2.28
C PHE A 80 -16.85 0.80 2.89
N HIS A 81 -17.31 1.48 3.95
CA HIS A 81 -18.51 1.13 4.71
C HIS A 81 -18.50 -0.32 5.21
N ARG A 82 -17.31 -0.84 5.47
CA ARG A 82 -17.02 -2.23 5.87
C ARG A 82 -15.79 -2.25 6.76
N VAL A 83 -15.69 -3.27 7.59
CA VAL A 83 -14.50 -3.53 8.42
C VAL A 83 -13.53 -4.40 7.63
N ALA A 84 -12.22 -4.16 7.81
CA ALA A 84 -11.17 -4.99 7.23
C ALA A 84 -11.29 -6.47 7.66
N PRO A 85 -10.81 -7.44 6.86
CA PRO A 85 -10.11 -7.26 5.59
C PRO A 85 -11.06 -6.97 4.43
N ILE A 86 -10.66 -6.07 3.52
CA ILE A 86 -11.39 -5.75 2.29
C ILE A 86 -10.67 -6.40 1.10
N GLU A 87 -11.35 -7.28 0.37
CA GLU A 87 -10.80 -7.81 -0.88
C GLU A 87 -10.63 -6.69 -1.91
N ALA A 88 -9.40 -6.48 -2.36
CA ALA A 88 -9.00 -5.33 -3.16
C ALA A 88 -9.31 -5.51 -4.65
N VAL A 89 -10.55 -5.86 -4.97
CA VAL A 89 -10.99 -6.24 -6.34
C VAL A 89 -10.84 -5.12 -7.37
N TRP A 90 -10.67 -3.87 -6.92
CA TRP A 90 -10.43 -2.71 -7.77
C TRP A 90 -8.98 -2.60 -8.23
N VAL A 91 -8.02 -3.25 -7.53
CA VAL A 91 -6.60 -3.10 -7.82
C VAL A 91 -6.22 -3.85 -9.09
N THR A 92 -5.67 -3.13 -10.06
CA THR A 92 -4.96 -3.71 -11.22
C THR A 92 -3.65 -2.96 -11.40
N ALA A 93 -2.53 -3.57 -10.99
CA ALA A 93 -1.24 -2.90 -10.90
C ALA A 93 -0.06 -3.90 -10.77
N GLU A 94 1.14 -3.42 -11.05
CA GLU A 94 2.38 -4.07 -10.61
C GLU A 94 2.74 -3.55 -9.21
N LEU A 95 2.87 -4.46 -8.24
CA LEU A 95 3.26 -4.15 -6.87
C LEU A 95 4.70 -4.58 -6.65
N ARG A 96 5.52 -3.69 -6.09
CA ARG A 96 6.93 -3.96 -5.78
C ARG A 96 7.15 -3.90 -4.27
N ALA A 97 7.72 -4.95 -3.69
CA ALA A 97 8.04 -4.99 -2.27
C ALA A 97 9.50 -5.39 -2.01
N ALA A 98 10.08 -4.86 -0.93
CA ALA A 98 11.42 -5.25 -0.50
C ALA A 98 11.40 -6.69 0.01
N TYR A 99 12.24 -7.55 -0.56
CA TYR A 99 12.35 -8.94 -0.19
C TYR A 99 13.82 -9.30 0.01
N GLU A 100 14.31 -9.21 1.24
CA GLU A 100 15.73 -9.39 1.57
C GLU A 100 16.62 -8.41 0.75
N ASP A 101 17.55 -8.90 -0.06
CA ASP A 101 18.39 -8.12 -0.98
C ASP A 101 17.79 -7.99 -2.40
N LYS A 102 16.54 -8.44 -2.58
CA LYS A 102 15.83 -8.55 -3.84
C LYS A 102 14.55 -7.72 -3.82
N THR A 103 13.87 -7.70 -4.96
CA THR A 103 12.54 -7.13 -5.11
C THR A 103 11.55 -8.23 -5.43
N LEU A 104 10.48 -8.33 -4.65
CA LEU A 104 9.29 -9.08 -5.01
C LEU A 104 8.44 -8.22 -5.94
N VAL A 105 8.12 -8.75 -7.12
CA VAL A 105 7.23 -8.11 -8.10
C VAL A 105 5.97 -8.97 -8.24
N LEU A 106 4.83 -8.38 -7.95
CA LEU A 106 3.51 -9.02 -8.08
C LEU A 106 2.73 -8.31 -9.17
N THR A 107 2.25 -9.03 -10.17
CA THR A 107 1.25 -8.49 -11.09
C THR A 107 -0.13 -8.84 -10.56
N ILE A 108 -0.91 -7.82 -10.23
CA ILE A 108 -2.27 -7.93 -9.73
C ILE A 108 -3.25 -7.50 -10.82
N GLU A 109 -4.26 -8.31 -11.09
CA GLU A 109 -5.39 -7.97 -11.94
C GLU A 109 -6.69 -8.18 -11.16
N ARG A 110 -7.49 -7.12 -11.03
CA ARG A 110 -8.76 -7.12 -10.28
C ARG A 110 -8.64 -7.76 -8.88
N GLY A 111 -7.58 -7.40 -8.16
CA GLY A 111 -7.27 -7.92 -6.83
C GLY A 111 -6.69 -9.33 -6.80
N LYS A 112 -6.41 -9.97 -7.94
CA LYS A 112 -5.83 -11.32 -8.03
C LYS A 112 -4.41 -11.30 -8.52
N LYS A 113 -3.53 -12.07 -7.88
CA LYS A 113 -2.15 -12.28 -8.35
C LYS A 113 -2.18 -13.16 -9.60
N VAL A 114 -1.76 -12.60 -10.72
CA VAL A 114 -1.63 -13.33 -11.99
C VAL A 114 -0.18 -13.68 -12.30
N LYS A 115 0.78 -12.98 -11.67
CA LYS A 115 2.21 -13.22 -11.84
C LYS A 115 2.98 -12.87 -10.56
N GLU A 116 4.05 -13.60 -10.30
CA GLU A 116 4.97 -13.42 -9.18
C GLU A 116 6.41 -13.62 -9.66
N GLU A 117 7.28 -12.66 -9.38
CA GLU A 117 8.69 -12.69 -9.75
C GLU A 117 9.56 -12.17 -8.61
N ILE A 118 10.74 -12.77 -8.42
CA ILE A 118 11.77 -12.25 -7.53
C ILE A 118 12.94 -11.81 -8.39
N VAL A 119 13.20 -10.51 -8.43
CA VAL A 119 14.27 -9.92 -9.24
C VAL A 119 15.43 -9.46 -8.36
N SER A 120 16.66 -9.65 -8.85
CA SER A 120 17.86 -9.22 -8.14
C SER A 120 17.92 -7.69 -8.04
N GLY A 121 18.39 -7.19 -6.90
CA GLY A 121 18.54 -5.77 -6.64
C GLY A 121 17.42 -5.24 -5.74
N SER A 122 17.83 -4.36 -4.82
CA SER A 122 16.95 -3.70 -3.87
C SER A 122 15.97 -2.78 -4.60
N PRO A 123 14.67 -2.75 -4.23
CA PRO A 123 13.72 -1.82 -4.81
C PRO A 123 14.13 -0.37 -4.54
N TYR A 124 14.85 -0.12 -3.45
CA TYR A 124 15.41 1.21 -3.13
C TYR A 124 16.45 1.68 -4.16
N LEU A 125 17.16 0.76 -4.84
CA LEU A 125 18.18 1.10 -5.83
C LEU A 125 17.63 1.17 -7.26
N GLN A 126 16.39 0.70 -7.48
CA GLN A 126 15.73 0.71 -8.78
C GLN A 126 14.82 1.94 -8.97
N MET A 127 14.56 2.72 -7.92
CA MET A 127 13.94 4.04 -8.04
C MET A 127 15.02 5.02 -8.53
N GLY A 128 14.81 5.62 -9.71
CA GLY A 128 15.78 6.54 -10.30
C GLY A 128 15.99 7.78 -9.41
N PRO A 129 17.09 8.52 -9.59
CA PRO A 129 17.40 9.72 -8.79
C PRO A 129 16.42 10.90 -8.96
N TYR A 130 15.34 10.72 -9.74
CA TYR A 130 14.35 11.74 -10.09
C TYR A 130 12.99 11.60 -9.38
N ASP A 131 12.81 10.61 -8.50
CA ASP A 131 11.58 10.46 -7.69
C ASP A 131 11.66 11.20 -6.33
N ILE A 132 12.68 12.03 -6.14
CA ILE A 132 12.76 12.99 -5.03
C ILE A 132 12.27 14.33 -5.59
N PRO A 133 11.16 14.92 -5.10
CA PRO A 133 10.78 16.26 -5.53
C PRO A 133 11.90 17.22 -5.13
N THR A 134 12.57 17.77 -6.14
CA THR A 134 13.49 18.89 -5.97
C THR A 134 12.67 20.10 -5.55
N PHE A 135 12.92 20.60 -4.34
CA PHE A 135 12.38 21.87 -3.89
C PHE A 135 13.23 23.00 -4.49
N GLU A 136 12.63 23.81 -5.37
CA GLU A 136 13.01 25.22 -5.52
C GLU A 136 12.38 26.05 -4.40
#